data_AF-A0A264Y880-F1
#
_entry.id   AF-A0A264Y880-F1
#
_cell.length_a   1.000
_cell.length_b   1.000
_cell.length_c   1.000
_cell.angle_alpha   90.00
_cell.angle_beta   90.00
_cell.angle_gamma   90.00
#
_symmetry.space_group_name_H-M   'P 1'
#
loop_
_entity.id
_entity.type
_entity.pdbx_description
1 polymer ?
#
loop_
_entity_poly.entity_id
_entity_poly.type
_entity_poly.pdbx_seq_one_letter_code
_entity_poly.pdbx_strand_id
1 'polypeptide(L)'
;MKKFILMALMTIVCAMNASAQYTSGIREGFLNNEIKWVFDGKTLAITNVTLTKEGKEHRSAIPDYNPNKQAPWVKMKFPVRSVAIGKGITRIGSYAFANCKELSEVVFAGTSMSEIGWGAFMNCSRLRTISLPQTIKKVETIAFAGCTTLPSVKIPDHCVIEDQAYVNCTGIKIIEVSPTAVIGHYAFANEVKVNGKTRHALYDGEIHRLPSYINVGNANTFGLSKDAVDKYLGGNTASRSLVDYDYRTSEIDSLIPMSSVIRNNTYALVIGNQNYRFAPGVPYAIHDARVFREYCEKTLGIPVENIHLVEDGTKAMISEEEFQWLKSIKNREMKKLIVYYAGHGVPDIHDSNKAYLLPTDIRGTKPSNGIALNDFYASIGDLDFNQTSIFLDACFSGINRNNESVNEGLRGTEIAAEEGTLSNGKLVVFSAAQGNETAQGCKEEGHGLFTYYLIKEIRDNYGQISFGELSDYIKNNVSRRAMTMKLQKPQTPTTNVTENLTDSWKQLRF
;
A
#
# COMPACT_ATOMS: atom_id res chain seq x y z
N MET A 1 -31.45 14.66 -35.43
CA MET A 1 -30.33 13.94 -36.09
C MET A 1 -29.78 14.82 -37.20
N LYS A 2 -28.45 14.98 -37.29
CA LYS A 2 -27.70 16.01 -38.06
C LYS A 2 -27.68 17.41 -37.41
N LYS A 3 -26.95 17.58 -36.30
CA LYS A 3 -26.31 18.86 -35.89
C LYS A 3 -25.30 18.77 -34.73
N PHE A 4 -25.10 17.60 -34.11
CA PHE A 4 -24.13 17.42 -33.01
C PHE A 4 -22.79 16.78 -33.38
N ILE A 5 -22.53 16.50 -34.67
CA ILE A 5 -21.26 15.89 -35.12
C ILE A 5 -20.22 16.95 -35.56
N LEU A 6 -20.61 18.22 -35.66
CA LEU A 6 -19.72 19.28 -36.16
C LEU A 6 -18.87 19.98 -35.08
N MET A 7 -19.05 19.66 -33.79
CA MET A 7 -18.35 20.36 -32.68
C MET A 7 -17.11 19.62 -32.15
N ALA A 8 -16.85 18.38 -32.56
CA ALA A 8 -15.66 17.62 -32.15
C ALA A 8 -14.50 17.67 -33.17
N LEU A 9 -14.72 18.27 -34.34
CA LEU A 9 -13.71 18.40 -35.41
C LEU A 9 -13.04 19.79 -35.45
N MET A 10 -13.40 20.70 -34.53
CA MET A 10 -13.03 22.12 -34.61
C MET A 10 -12.07 22.62 -33.51
N THR A 11 -11.42 21.73 -32.77
CA THR A 11 -10.29 22.09 -31.88
C THR A 11 -8.91 21.68 -32.42
N ILE A 12 -8.84 21.17 -33.65
CA ILE A 12 -7.57 20.80 -34.32
C ILE A 12 -7.10 21.89 -35.32
N VAL A 13 -7.83 23.00 -35.49
CA VAL A 13 -7.42 24.06 -36.42
C VAL A 13 -7.59 25.42 -35.76
N CYS A 14 -6.54 25.90 -35.07
CA CYS A 14 -6.19 27.32 -34.96
C CYS A 14 -4.92 27.50 -34.11
N ALA A 15 -3.76 27.35 -34.76
CA ALA A 15 -2.55 28.11 -34.43
C ALA A 15 -1.60 28.03 -35.64
N MET A 16 -1.96 28.70 -36.73
CA MET A 16 -1.02 29.08 -37.78
C MET A 16 -0.99 30.59 -37.89
N ASN A 17 0.21 31.14 -37.72
CA ASN A 17 0.79 32.34 -38.37
C ASN A 17 2.10 32.61 -37.63
N ALA A 18 3.29 32.77 -38.19
CA ALA A 18 3.88 32.67 -39.53
C ALA A 18 5.39 32.44 -39.25
N SER A 19 6.14 31.58 -39.92
CA SER A 19 6.70 31.79 -41.24
C SER A 19 7.68 30.64 -41.56
N ALA A 20 7.93 30.44 -42.86
CA ALA A 20 8.79 29.45 -43.51
C ALA A 20 8.14 28.09 -43.86
N GLN A 21 7.83 27.99 -45.15
CA GLN A 21 7.36 26.83 -45.90
C GLN A 21 8.12 25.53 -45.58
N TYR A 22 7.38 24.47 -45.24
CA TYR A 22 7.75 23.08 -45.54
C TYR A 22 6.47 22.29 -45.87
N THR A 23 5.99 22.40 -47.11
CA THR A 23 5.17 21.34 -47.70
C THR A 23 6.10 20.16 -48.01
N SER A 24 6.41 19.34 -47.02
CA SER A 24 7.15 18.09 -47.21
C SER A 24 6.54 16.94 -46.40
N GLY A 25 5.29 16.64 -46.74
CA GLY A 25 4.72 15.28 -46.70
C GLY A 25 4.33 14.78 -45.32
N ILE A 26 3.05 14.97 -44.96
CA ILE A 26 2.38 14.13 -43.97
C ILE A 26 2.61 12.66 -44.38
N ARG A 27 3.12 11.84 -43.45
CA ARG A 27 3.31 10.41 -43.66
C ARG A 27 2.36 9.65 -42.78
N GLU A 28 1.72 8.63 -43.31
CA GLU A 28 0.85 7.77 -42.53
C GLU A 28 1.00 6.30 -42.93
N GLY A 29 0.50 5.43 -42.06
CA GLY A 29 0.46 4.01 -42.31
C GLY A 29 -0.30 3.28 -41.21
N PHE A 30 -0.30 1.96 -41.30
CA PHE A 30 -1.00 1.10 -40.36
C PHE A 30 -0.04 0.08 -39.74
N LEU A 31 -0.33 -0.30 -38.50
CA LEU A 31 0.27 -1.44 -37.80
C LEU A 31 -0.82 -2.47 -37.58
N ASN A 32 -0.60 -3.70 -38.06
CA ASN A 32 -1.51 -4.84 -37.93
C ASN A 32 -2.96 -4.55 -38.34
N ASN A 33 -3.20 -3.57 -39.22
CA ASN A 33 -4.52 -3.05 -39.62
C ASN A 33 -5.41 -2.50 -38.48
N GLU A 34 -4.90 -2.41 -37.26
CA GLU A 34 -5.66 -1.95 -36.09
C GLU A 34 -5.24 -0.54 -35.61
N ILE A 35 -3.99 -0.17 -35.86
CA ILE A 35 -3.41 1.08 -35.39
C ILE A 35 -3.00 1.91 -36.59
N LYS A 36 -3.52 3.14 -36.70
CA LYS A 36 -3.07 4.13 -37.68
C LYS A 36 -2.02 5.03 -37.03
N TRP A 37 -0.93 5.30 -37.74
CA TRP A 37 0.03 6.34 -37.36
C TRP A 37 0.07 7.45 -38.41
N VAL A 38 0.23 8.70 -37.97
CA VAL A 38 0.31 9.91 -38.81
C VAL A 38 1.43 10.79 -38.28
N PHE A 39 2.34 11.20 -39.16
CA PHE A 39 3.46 12.08 -38.85
C PHE A 39 3.36 13.37 -39.68
N ASP A 40 3.29 14.51 -39.00
CA ASP A 40 3.09 15.84 -39.63
C ASP A 40 4.40 16.59 -39.96
N GLY A 41 5.57 15.96 -39.72
CA GLY A 41 6.88 16.60 -39.81
C GLY A 41 7.51 16.94 -38.46
N LYS A 42 6.74 16.88 -37.37
CA LYS A 42 7.19 17.12 -35.99
C LYS A 42 6.59 16.11 -35.02
N THR A 43 5.28 15.90 -35.09
CA THR A 43 4.47 15.10 -34.17
C THR A 43 4.04 13.80 -34.84
N LEU A 44 4.21 12.69 -34.14
CA LEU A 44 3.71 11.38 -34.53
C LEU A 44 2.47 11.04 -33.70
N ALA A 45 1.30 11.05 -34.32
CA ALA A 45 0.05 10.59 -33.72
C ALA A 45 -0.15 9.09 -34.01
N ILE A 46 -0.50 8.31 -32.99
CA ILE A 46 -0.75 6.86 -33.08
C ILE A 46 -2.12 6.57 -32.49
N THR A 47 -3.06 6.09 -33.29
CA THR A 47 -4.47 5.98 -32.90
C THR A 47 -4.99 4.58 -33.20
N ASN A 48 -5.72 3.99 -32.25
CA ASN A 48 -6.50 2.78 -32.53
C ASN A 48 -7.68 3.13 -33.45
N VAL A 49 -7.82 2.43 -34.57
CA VAL A 49 -8.89 2.65 -35.55
C VAL A 49 -9.93 1.53 -35.55
N THR A 50 -9.84 0.59 -34.61
CA THR A 50 -10.71 -0.58 -34.52
C THR A 50 -11.77 -0.38 -33.44
N LEU A 51 -13.04 -0.58 -33.80
CA LEU A 51 -14.16 -0.66 -32.85
C LEU A 51 -14.57 -2.14 -32.72
N THR A 52 -14.92 -2.60 -31.52
CA THR A 52 -15.53 -3.94 -31.40
C THR A 52 -16.90 -3.98 -32.09
N LYS A 53 -17.37 -5.17 -32.48
CA LYS A 53 -18.71 -5.38 -33.09
C LYS A 53 -19.86 -4.88 -32.21
N GLU A 54 -19.62 -4.68 -30.91
CA GLU A 54 -20.58 -4.19 -29.90
C GLU A 54 -20.41 -2.69 -29.57
N GLY A 55 -19.51 -1.97 -30.25
CA GLY A 55 -19.27 -0.55 -29.97
C GLY A 55 -18.41 -0.26 -28.73
N LYS A 56 -17.79 -1.28 -28.10
CA LYS A 56 -16.77 -1.12 -27.04
C LYS A 56 -15.38 -0.88 -27.62
N GLU A 57 -14.50 -0.22 -26.87
CA GLU A 57 -13.10 0.03 -27.28
C GLU A 57 -12.33 -1.30 -27.49
N HIS A 58 -11.83 -1.52 -28.70
CA HIS A 58 -10.86 -2.61 -28.97
C HIS A 58 -9.51 -2.20 -28.38
N ARG A 59 -8.76 -3.15 -27.82
CA ARG A 59 -7.46 -2.90 -27.19
C ARG A 59 -6.36 -3.29 -28.17
N SER A 60 -5.54 -2.34 -28.59
CA SER A 60 -4.46 -2.58 -29.55
C SER A 60 -3.09 -2.24 -28.98
N ALA A 61 -2.09 -3.03 -29.35
CA ALA A 61 -0.71 -2.87 -28.91
C ALA A 61 0.18 -2.46 -30.08
N ILE A 62 1.03 -1.46 -29.87
CA ILE A 62 2.15 -1.19 -30.78
C ILE A 62 3.06 -2.44 -30.75
N PRO A 63 3.44 -3.03 -31.90
CA PRO A 63 4.16 -4.29 -31.94
C PRO A 63 5.60 -4.14 -31.44
N ASP A 64 6.21 -5.26 -31.08
CA ASP A 64 7.63 -5.31 -30.72
C ASP A 64 8.54 -5.14 -31.94
N TYR A 65 9.62 -4.42 -31.70
CA TYR A 65 10.71 -4.17 -32.62
C TYR A 65 12.01 -4.70 -32.02
N ASN A 66 13.07 -4.70 -32.83
CA ASN A 66 14.41 -5.07 -32.42
C ASN A 66 15.43 -4.39 -33.35
N PRO A 67 16.75 -4.52 -33.11
CA PRO A 67 17.77 -3.89 -33.96
C PRO A 67 17.64 -4.18 -35.47
N ASN A 68 17.09 -5.35 -35.84
CA ASN A 68 16.91 -5.78 -37.24
C ASN A 68 15.54 -5.39 -37.82
N LYS A 69 14.55 -5.10 -36.97
CA LYS A 69 13.18 -4.72 -37.36
C LYS A 69 12.79 -3.48 -36.56
N GLN A 70 13.03 -2.30 -37.12
CA GLN A 70 12.74 -1.01 -36.49
C GLN A 70 11.32 -0.53 -36.81
N ALA A 71 10.78 0.34 -35.95
CA ALA A 71 9.50 0.98 -36.18
C ALA A 71 9.51 1.90 -37.43
N PRO A 72 8.38 2.07 -38.15
CA PRO A 72 8.33 2.85 -39.38
C PRO A 72 8.85 4.28 -39.25
N TRP A 73 8.66 4.89 -38.08
CA TRP A 73 9.04 6.27 -37.80
C TRP A 73 10.52 6.46 -37.44
N VAL A 74 11.25 5.40 -37.07
CA VAL A 74 12.68 5.50 -36.72
C VAL A 74 13.54 5.84 -37.93
N LYS A 75 13.12 5.41 -39.13
CA LYS A 75 13.84 5.65 -40.40
C LYS A 75 13.36 6.90 -41.15
N MET A 76 12.54 7.74 -40.53
CA MET A 76 12.00 8.93 -41.20
C MET A 76 13.10 9.98 -41.44
N LYS A 77 13.02 10.65 -42.60
CA LYS A 77 13.94 11.74 -42.99
C LYS A 77 13.96 12.88 -41.96
N PHE A 78 12.81 13.16 -41.36
CA PHE A 78 12.68 14.15 -40.29
C PHE A 78 12.55 13.43 -38.95
N PRO A 79 13.26 13.90 -37.92
CA PRO A 79 13.23 13.24 -36.62
C PRO A 79 11.91 13.51 -35.90
N VAL A 80 11.39 12.50 -35.21
CA VAL A 80 10.19 12.63 -34.37
C VAL A 80 10.53 13.47 -33.13
N ARG A 81 9.78 14.56 -32.88
CA ARG A 81 9.99 15.48 -31.75
C ARG A 81 8.92 15.36 -30.66
N SER A 82 7.71 14.94 -31.03
CA SER A 82 6.61 14.68 -30.10
C SER A 82 5.83 13.44 -30.55
N VAL A 83 5.30 12.67 -29.60
CA VAL A 83 4.45 11.50 -29.86
C VAL A 83 3.13 11.67 -29.13
N ALA A 84 2.01 11.48 -29.82
CA ALA A 84 0.68 11.45 -29.25
C ALA A 84 0.11 10.04 -29.36
N ILE A 85 -0.02 9.34 -28.23
CA ILE A 85 -0.63 8.02 -28.13
C ILE A 85 -2.13 8.16 -27.86
N GLY A 86 -2.96 7.72 -28.81
CA GLY A 86 -4.41 7.84 -28.76
C GLY A 86 -5.11 6.81 -27.87
N LYS A 87 -6.43 6.98 -27.71
CA LYS A 87 -7.31 6.07 -26.95
C LYS A 87 -7.26 4.64 -27.52
N GLY A 88 -7.49 3.66 -26.65
CA GLY A 88 -7.52 2.25 -27.03
C GLY A 88 -6.15 1.61 -27.31
N ILE A 89 -5.04 2.35 -27.21
CA ILE A 89 -3.69 1.79 -27.22
C ILE A 89 -3.33 1.31 -25.81
N THR A 90 -3.03 0.01 -25.67
CA THR A 90 -2.77 -0.61 -24.36
C THR A 90 -1.29 -0.85 -24.08
N ARG A 91 -0.47 -0.97 -25.12
CA ARG A 91 0.96 -1.30 -24.97
C ARG A 91 1.81 -0.59 -26.01
N ILE A 92 2.97 -0.12 -25.57
CA ILE A 92 4.07 0.28 -26.45
C ILE A 92 5.05 -0.88 -26.55
N GLY A 93 5.26 -1.41 -27.76
CA GLY A 93 6.16 -2.55 -27.96
C GLY A 93 7.64 -2.22 -27.76
N SER A 94 8.42 -3.28 -27.58
CA SER A 94 9.86 -3.20 -27.35
C SER A 94 10.54 -2.42 -28.49
N TYR A 95 11.51 -1.58 -28.14
CA TYR A 95 12.27 -0.72 -29.07
C TYR A 95 11.44 0.22 -29.97
N ALA A 96 10.14 0.42 -29.74
CA ALA A 96 9.28 1.19 -30.65
C ALA A 96 9.78 2.62 -30.92
N PHE A 97 10.38 3.28 -29.94
CA PHE A 97 10.95 4.63 -30.04
C PHE A 97 12.44 4.67 -29.67
N ALA A 98 13.12 3.52 -29.65
CA ALA A 98 14.54 3.46 -29.28
C ALA A 98 15.38 4.34 -30.22
N ASN A 99 16.28 5.14 -29.65
CA ASN A 99 17.18 6.08 -30.30
C ASN A 99 16.48 7.24 -31.05
N CYS A 100 15.22 7.55 -30.74
CA CYS A 100 14.58 8.81 -31.16
C CYS A 100 15.17 9.99 -30.37
N LYS A 101 16.43 10.36 -30.65
CA LYS A 101 17.22 11.33 -29.87
C LYS A 101 16.62 12.74 -29.81
N GLU A 102 15.80 13.11 -30.79
CA GLU A 102 15.10 14.40 -30.83
C GLU A 102 13.70 14.37 -30.20
N LEU A 103 13.22 13.18 -29.80
CA LEU A 103 11.94 13.03 -29.14
C LEU A 103 12.01 13.73 -27.80
N SER A 104 11.12 14.69 -27.61
CA SER A 104 11.15 15.58 -26.46
C SER A 104 9.89 15.52 -25.61
N GLU A 105 8.81 14.98 -26.15
CA GLU A 105 7.51 14.92 -25.50
C GLU A 105 6.75 13.66 -25.94
N VAL A 106 6.09 13.02 -24.98
CA VAL A 106 5.12 11.93 -25.23
C VAL A 106 3.86 12.23 -24.44
N VAL A 107 2.72 12.28 -25.13
CA VAL A 107 1.40 12.56 -24.56
C VAL A 107 0.48 11.36 -24.76
N PHE A 108 -0.26 11.00 -23.72
CA PHE A 108 -1.25 9.92 -23.75
C PHE A 108 -2.66 10.48 -23.70
N ALA A 109 -3.40 10.35 -24.80
CA ALA A 109 -4.80 10.69 -24.88
C ALA A 109 -5.65 9.45 -24.54
N GLY A 110 -5.69 9.04 -23.27
CA GLY A 110 -6.52 7.92 -22.80
C GLY A 110 -5.98 7.20 -21.56
N THR A 111 -6.82 6.37 -20.93
CA THR A 111 -6.53 5.64 -19.68
C THR A 111 -6.35 4.14 -19.89
N SER A 112 -6.11 3.68 -21.13
CA SER A 112 -6.07 2.24 -21.44
C SER A 112 -4.65 1.66 -21.52
N MET A 113 -3.63 2.52 -21.51
CA MET A 113 -2.24 2.06 -21.57
C MET A 113 -1.87 1.35 -20.26
N SER A 114 -1.34 0.14 -20.38
CA SER A 114 -0.92 -0.72 -19.27
C SER A 114 0.56 -1.11 -19.32
N GLU A 115 1.23 -1.02 -20.47
CA GLU A 115 2.59 -1.55 -20.60
C GLU A 115 3.50 -0.75 -21.54
N ILE A 116 4.76 -0.59 -21.13
CA ILE A 116 5.86 -0.07 -21.94
C ILE A 116 6.92 -1.16 -22.05
N GLY A 117 7.15 -1.64 -23.27
CA GLY A 117 8.02 -2.77 -23.56
C GLY A 117 9.51 -2.45 -23.46
N TRP A 118 10.30 -3.52 -23.52
CA TRP A 118 11.75 -3.51 -23.36
C TRP A 118 12.41 -2.46 -24.25
N GLY A 119 13.21 -1.58 -23.65
CA GLY A 119 13.94 -0.53 -24.40
C GLY A 119 13.06 0.40 -25.26
N ALA A 120 11.75 0.50 -25.01
CA ALA A 120 10.82 1.23 -25.89
C ALA A 120 11.23 2.68 -26.17
N PHE A 121 11.82 3.37 -25.20
CA PHE A 121 12.34 4.74 -25.27
C PHE A 121 13.85 4.82 -24.97
N MET A 122 14.59 3.72 -25.12
CA MET A 122 16.03 3.69 -24.89
C MET A 122 16.74 4.77 -25.72
N ASN A 123 17.62 5.56 -25.10
CA ASN A 123 18.39 6.66 -25.69
C ASN A 123 17.55 7.80 -26.32
N CYS A 124 16.32 8.02 -25.84
CA CYS A 124 15.56 9.26 -26.12
C CYS A 124 16.10 10.42 -25.28
N SER A 125 17.35 10.83 -25.55
CA SER A 125 18.14 11.71 -24.67
C SER A 125 17.61 13.15 -24.51
N ARG A 126 16.65 13.58 -25.34
CA ARG A 126 15.97 14.89 -25.24
C ARG A 126 14.55 14.81 -24.66
N LEU A 127 14.10 13.62 -24.23
CA LEU A 127 12.78 13.43 -23.64
C LEU A 127 12.70 14.19 -22.32
N ARG A 128 11.89 15.25 -22.29
CA ARG A 128 11.69 16.12 -21.12
C ARG A 128 10.30 15.96 -20.50
N THR A 129 9.32 15.56 -21.29
CA THR A 129 7.92 15.52 -20.88
C THR A 129 7.30 14.19 -21.24
N ILE A 130 7.03 13.38 -20.23
CA ILE A 130 6.22 12.17 -20.34
C ILE A 130 5.51 11.97 -19.00
N SER A 131 4.18 11.92 -19.05
CA SER A 131 3.35 11.66 -17.87
C SER A 131 2.67 10.32 -18.08
N LEU A 132 3.18 9.28 -17.42
CA LEU A 132 2.58 7.95 -17.50
C LEU A 132 1.15 7.99 -16.91
N PRO A 133 0.14 7.43 -17.60
CA PRO A 133 -1.19 7.22 -17.04
C PRO A 133 -1.16 6.36 -15.78
N GLN A 134 -2.10 6.60 -14.86
CA GLN A 134 -2.28 5.79 -13.63
C GLN A 134 -2.57 4.30 -13.92
N THR A 135 -2.92 3.95 -15.16
CA THR A 135 -3.23 2.59 -15.58
C THR A 135 -2.00 1.78 -15.99
N ILE A 136 -0.80 2.38 -16.04
CA ILE A 136 0.44 1.64 -16.31
C ILE A 136 0.67 0.58 -15.24
N LYS A 137 0.82 -0.67 -15.68
CA LYS A 137 1.11 -1.84 -14.86
C LYS A 137 2.54 -2.33 -15.01
N LYS A 138 3.19 -2.06 -16.14
CA LYS A 138 4.55 -2.54 -16.38
C LYS A 138 5.38 -1.58 -17.22
N VAL A 139 6.61 -1.34 -16.79
CA VAL A 139 7.68 -0.68 -17.54
C VAL A 139 8.86 -1.64 -17.58
N GLU A 140 9.14 -2.18 -18.75
CA GLU A 140 10.12 -3.25 -18.90
C GLU A 140 11.58 -2.78 -18.84
N THR A 141 12.46 -3.78 -18.80
CA THR A 141 13.90 -3.62 -18.68
C THR A 141 14.43 -2.60 -19.70
N ILE A 142 15.23 -1.66 -19.20
CA ILE A 142 15.84 -0.53 -19.94
C ILE A 142 14.87 0.32 -20.79
N ALA A 143 13.55 0.28 -20.54
CA ALA A 143 12.54 1.00 -21.33
C ALA A 143 12.86 2.48 -21.55
N PHE A 144 13.44 3.16 -20.56
CA PHE A 144 13.83 4.57 -20.60
C PHE A 144 15.34 4.79 -20.47
N ALA A 145 16.16 3.74 -20.58
CA ALA A 145 17.60 3.87 -20.36
C ALA A 145 18.22 4.99 -21.22
N GLY A 146 19.00 5.88 -20.61
CA GLY A 146 19.62 7.01 -21.31
C GLY A 146 18.69 8.19 -21.66
N CYS A 147 17.50 8.29 -21.06
CA CYS A 147 16.67 9.49 -21.14
C CYS A 147 17.24 10.61 -20.23
N THR A 148 18.36 11.19 -20.64
CA THR A 148 19.20 12.08 -19.81
C THR A 148 18.58 13.42 -19.42
N THR A 149 17.46 13.83 -20.00
CA THR A 149 16.80 15.13 -19.73
C THR A 149 15.49 15.03 -18.97
N LEU A 150 15.06 13.81 -18.60
CA LEU A 150 13.80 13.60 -17.91
C LEU A 150 13.90 14.13 -16.46
N PRO A 151 13.13 15.16 -16.05
CA PRO A 151 13.36 15.82 -14.76
C PRO A 151 12.79 15.07 -13.57
N SER A 152 11.71 14.32 -13.77
CA SER A 152 11.00 13.61 -12.71
C SER A 152 10.27 12.40 -13.26
N VAL A 153 10.02 11.42 -12.40
CA VAL A 153 9.25 10.21 -12.74
C VAL A 153 8.16 9.98 -11.69
N LYS A 154 6.95 9.64 -12.13
CA LYS A 154 5.83 9.23 -11.28
C LYS A 154 5.46 7.79 -11.57
N ILE A 155 5.53 6.92 -10.56
CA ILE A 155 5.24 5.49 -10.66
C ILE A 155 3.91 5.21 -9.94
N PRO A 156 2.86 4.78 -10.66
CA PRO A 156 1.52 4.58 -10.09
C PRO A 156 1.39 3.26 -9.32
N ASP A 157 0.25 3.08 -8.66
CA ASP A 157 -0.07 1.89 -7.86
C ASP A 157 -0.01 0.60 -8.68
N HIS A 158 0.56 -0.45 -8.08
CA HIS A 158 0.73 -1.78 -8.67
C HIS A 158 1.52 -1.79 -10.00
N CYS A 159 2.34 -0.78 -10.25
CA CYS A 159 3.23 -0.75 -11.40
C CYS A 159 4.53 -1.53 -11.12
N VAL A 160 4.92 -2.39 -12.05
CA VAL A 160 6.21 -3.08 -12.03
C VAL A 160 7.20 -2.34 -12.94
N ILE A 161 8.24 -1.77 -12.35
CA ILE A 161 9.41 -1.21 -13.03
C ILE A 161 10.48 -2.29 -13.03
N GLU A 162 10.84 -2.82 -14.19
CA GLU A 162 11.86 -3.86 -14.28
C GLU A 162 13.29 -3.31 -14.15
N ASP A 163 14.25 -4.23 -14.12
CA ASP A 163 15.67 -3.95 -13.94
C ASP A 163 16.16 -2.88 -14.92
N GLN A 164 16.93 -1.91 -14.42
CA GLN A 164 17.58 -0.86 -15.21
C GLN A 164 16.63 -0.03 -16.11
N ALA A 165 15.31 -0.04 -15.86
CA ALA A 165 14.33 0.65 -16.71
C ALA A 165 14.67 2.13 -16.96
N TYR A 166 15.26 2.83 -16.00
CA TYR A 166 15.70 4.22 -16.09
C TYR A 166 17.22 4.37 -15.88
N VAL A 167 18.03 3.35 -16.23
CA VAL A 167 19.48 3.43 -16.08
C VAL A 167 20.05 4.57 -16.92
N ASN A 168 21.03 5.32 -16.40
CA ASN A 168 21.63 6.50 -17.05
C ASN A 168 20.65 7.65 -17.35
N CYS A 169 19.49 7.70 -16.69
CA CYS A 169 18.61 8.86 -16.72
C CYS A 169 19.09 9.97 -15.77
N THR A 170 20.26 10.54 -16.08
CA THR A 170 20.98 11.50 -15.22
C THR A 170 20.23 12.81 -14.92
N GLY A 171 19.18 13.11 -15.67
CA GLY A 171 18.35 14.31 -15.51
C GLY A 171 17.31 14.20 -14.40
N ILE A 172 17.01 12.99 -13.92
CA ILE A 172 15.97 12.78 -12.90
C ILE A 172 16.45 13.39 -11.59
N LYS A 173 15.62 14.28 -11.03
CA LYS A 173 15.84 14.92 -9.73
C LYS A 173 14.83 14.50 -8.67
N ILE A 174 13.64 14.07 -9.10
CA ILE A 174 12.54 13.69 -8.22
C ILE A 174 11.93 12.38 -8.72
N ILE A 175 11.73 11.42 -7.82
CA ILE A 175 10.97 10.20 -8.08
C ILE A 175 9.80 10.13 -7.09
N GLU A 176 8.58 10.09 -7.62
CA GLU A 176 7.37 9.79 -6.87
C GLU A 176 7.01 8.33 -7.10
N VAL A 177 7.10 7.48 -6.08
CA VAL A 177 6.79 6.05 -6.21
C VAL A 177 5.59 5.68 -5.34
N SER A 178 4.60 5.00 -5.91
CA SER A 178 3.54 4.40 -5.09
C SER A 178 4.12 3.37 -4.10
N PRO A 179 3.59 3.27 -2.86
CA PRO A 179 3.99 2.24 -1.91
C PRO A 179 3.77 0.79 -2.41
N THR A 180 2.93 0.60 -3.43
CA THR A 180 2.52 -0.71 -3.96
C THR A 180 3.22 -1.06 -5.26
N ALA A 181 4.12 -0.19 -5.75
CA ALA A 181 4.91 -0.42 -6.94
C ALA A 181 6.07 -1.41 -6.69
N VAL A 182 6.42 -2.20 -7.70
CA VAL A 182 7.58 -3.11 -7.67
C VAL A 182 8.70 -2.47 -8.48
N ILE A 183 9.92 -2.40 -7.92
CA ILE A 183 11.08 -1.77 -8.52
C ILE A 183 12.15 -2.83 -8.70
N GLY A 184 12.67 -2.93 -9.92
CA GLY A 184 13.72 -3.84 -10.32
C GLY A 184 15.10 -3.35 -9.94
N HIS A 185 16.07 -4.23 -10.09
CA HIS A 185 17.45 -3.94 -9.74
C HIS A 185 18.02 -2.80 -10.57
N TYR A 186 18.71 -1.88 -9.91
CA TYR A 186 19.35 -0.74 -10.55
C TYR A 186 18.44 0.11 -11.46
N ALA A 187 17.12 0.09 -11.22
CA ALA A 187 16.13 0.75 -12.06
C ALA A 187 16.44 2.23 -12.27
N PHE A 188 16.99 2.93 -11.27
CA PHE A 188 17.31 4.36 -11.31
C PHE A 188 18.82 4.66 -11.22
N ALA A 189 19.67 3.67 -11.51
CA ALA A 189 21.12 3.83 -11.37
C ALA A 189 21.77 4.58 -12.55
N ASN A 190 23.00 5.06 -12.35
CA ASN A 190 23.89 5.48 -13.43
C ASN A 190 25.00 4.43 -13.61
N GLU A 191 25.41 4.13 -14.83
CA GLU A 191 26.56 3.28 -15.10
C GLU A 191 27.85 4.09 -15.09
N VAL A 192 28.83 3.61 -14.33
CA VAL A 192 30.16 4.18 -14.24
C VAL A 192 31.21 3.10 -14.51
N LYS A 193 32.33 3.49 -15.12
CA LYS A 193 33.45 2.57 -15.38
C LYS A 193 34.49 2.71 -14.28
N VAL A 194 34.74 1.62 -13.55
CA VAL A 194 35.78 1.53 -12.51
C VAL A 194 36.73 0.41 -12.90
N ASN A 195 38.00 0.75 -13.17
CA ASN A 195 39.04 -0.19 -13.59
C ASN A 195 38.61 -1.09 -14.77
N GLY A 196 37.95 -0.48 -15.77
CA GLY A 196 37.47 -1.18 -16.97
C GLY A 196 36.19 -2.02 -16.77
N LYS A 197 35.65 -2.13 -15.56
CA LYS A 197 34.37 -2.83 -15.29
C LYS A 197 33.24 -1.82 -15.10
N THR A 198 32.07 -2.11 -15.68
CA THR A 198 30.85 -1.34 -15.40
C THR A 198 30.41 -1.60 -13.95
N ARG A 199 30.00 -0.52 -13.30
CA ARG A 199 29.41 -0.48 -11.96
C ARG A 199 28.17 0.41 -12.03
N HIS A 200 27.20 0.14 -11.18
CA HIS A 200 26.03 1.01 -11.03
C HIS A 200 26.30 1.98 -9.88
N ALA A 201 26.44 3.27 -10.21
CA ALA A 201 26.33 4.37 -9.27
C ALA A 201 24.87 4.60 -8.92
N LEU A 202 24.63 4.93 -7.65
CA LEU A 202 23.30 5.01 -7.08
C LEU A 202 22.66 6.38 -7.35
N TYR A 203 21.33 6.43 -7.35
CA TYR A 203 20.54 7.65 -7.44
C TYR A 203 20.69 8.50 -6.17
N ASP A 204 20.88 9.82 -6.32
CA ASP A 204 21.09 10.79 -5.23
C ASP A 204 20.10 11.99 -5.29
N GLY A 205 18.98 11.84 -6.00
CA GLY A 205 17.92 12.85 -5.98
C GLY A 205 16.89 12.63 -4.87
N GLU A 206 15.80 13.38 -4.92
CA GLU A 206 14.70 13.29 -3.96
C GLU A 206 13.75 12.13 -4.31
N ILE A 207 13.21 11.49 -3.27
CA ILE A 207 12.23 10.41 -3.37
C ILE A 207 11.08 10.72 -2.43
N HIS A 208 9.85 10.82 -2.94
CA HIS A 208 8.70 11.22 -2.13
C HIS A 208 8.05 10.07 -1.37
N ARG A 209 8.15 8.84 -1.88
CA ARG A 209 7.60 7.60 -1.31
C ARG A 209 8.41 6.42 -1.83
N LEU A 210 8.67 5.43 -0.97
CA LEU A 210 9.34 4.19 -1.37
C LEU A 210 8.40 2.99 -1.23
N PRO A 211 8.44 2.06 -2.19
CA PRO A 211 7.98 0.72 -1.95
C PRO A 211 8.77 0.14 -0.81
N SER A 212 8.08 -0.67 -0.09
CA SER A 212 8.25 -0.60 1.31
C SER A 212 9.12 -1.81 1.76
N TYR A 213 9.34 -2.76 0.84
CA TYR A 213 10.49 -3.67 0.85
C TYR A 213 11.84 -2.95 0.60
N ILE A 214 11.86 -1.70 0.14
CA ILE A 214 13.10 -0.93 -0.03
C ILE A 214 13.42 -0.17 1.26
N ASN A 215 14.60 -0.41 1.81
CA ASN A 215 15.14 0.27 2.97
C ASN A 215 16.63 0.52 2.80
N VAL A 216 17.26 1.19 3.76
CA VAL A 216 18.70 1.53 3.74
C VAL A 216 19.59 0.29 3.51
N GLY A 217 19.18 -0.88 4.02
CA GLY A 217 19.95 -2.12 3.92
C GLY A 217 19.94 -2.76 2.53
N ASN A 218 18.99 -2.42 1.66
CA ASN A 218 18.88 -2.98 0.31
C ASN A 218 18.69 -1.95 -0.81
N ALA A 219 18.68 -0.65 -0.50
CA ALA A 219 18.55 0.45 -1.45
C ALA A 219 19.48 0.33 -2.67
N ASN A 220 20.73 -0.07 -2.42
CA ASN A 220 21.76 -0.20 -3.44
C ASN A 220 21.38 -1.23 -4.52
N THR A 221 20.68 -2.29 -4.13
CA THR A 221 20.20 -3.35 -5.03
C THR A 221 19.23 -2.80 -6.08
N PHE A 222 18.49 -1.74 -5.74
CA PHE A 222 17.52 -1.06 -6.60
C PHE A 222 18.08 0.20 -7.28
N GLY A 223 19.39 0.46 -7.13
CA GLY A 223 20.04 1.63 -7.69
C GLY A 223 19.75 2.93 -6.94
N LEU A 224 19.30 2.86 -5.68
CA LEU A 224 19.03 4.02 -4.83
C LEU A 224 20.16 4.18 -3.81
N SER A 225 20.62 5.42 -3.59
CA SER A 225 21.66 5.67 -2.59
C SER A 225 21.09 5.61 -1.18
N LYS A 226 21.95 5.26 -0.22
CA LYS A 226 21.63 5.40 1.20
C LYS A 226 21.14 6.82 1.49
N ASP A 227 21.84 7.85 1.01
CA ASP A 227 21.45 9.25 1.24
C ASP A 227 20.10 9.61 0.61
N ALA A 228 19.77 9.09 -0.58
CA ALA A 228 18.45 9.30 -1.19
C ALA A 228 17.33 8.62 -0.39
N VAL A 229 17.58 7.41 0.10
CA VAL A 229 16.64 6.70 0.97
C VAL A 229 16.55 7.37 2.34
N ASP A 230 17.67 7.79 2.94
CA ASP A 230 17.77 8.53 4.20
C ASP A 230 17.17 9.92 4.12
N LYS A 231 17.13 10.59 2.95
CA LYS A 231 16.39 11.85 2.75
C LYS A 231 14.87 11.64 2.79
N TYR A 232 14.40 10.55 2.18
CA TYR A 232 13.00 10.14 2.27
C TYR A 232 12.62 9.76 3.70
N LEU A 233 13.46 8.94 4.31
CA LEU A 233 13.36 8.42 5.66
C LEU A 233 13.55 9.51 6.73
N GLY A 234 14.44 10.47 6.50
CA GLY A 234 14.72 11.63 7.35
C GLY A 234 13.60 12.68 7.31
N GLY A 235 12.60 12.48 6.45
CA GLY A 235 11.24 13.02 6.54
C GLY A 235 10.27 11.96 7.06
N ASN A 236 10.55 11.42 8.25
CA ASN A 236 9.81 10.37 8.96
C ASN A 236 9.85 8.96 8.33
N THR A 237 10.66 8.10 8.94
CA THR A 237 11.01 6.72 8.58
C THR A 237 9.99 5.68 9.04
N ALA A 238 9.17 5.12 8.13
CA ALA A 238 8.65 3.73 8.23
C ALA A 238 7.69 3.45 7.07
N SER A 239 7.92 2.47 6.20
CA SER A 239 7.25 1.15 6.20
C SER A 239 7.44 0.57 4.78
N ARG A 240 7.93 -0.68 4.52
CA ARG A 240 7.37 -2.10 4.38
C ARG A 240 6.37 -2.55 3.29
N SER A 241 6.75 -3.45 2.36
CA SER A 241 5.99 -3.84 1.13
C SER A 241 4.48 -3.88 1.36
N LEU A 242 3.77 -2.81 0.99
CA LEU A 242 2.37 -2.60 1.34
C LEU A 242 1.55 -3.47 0.39
N VAL A 243 0.88 -4.49 0.91
CA VAL A 243 -0.29 -5.08 0.25
C VAL A 243 -1.37 -3.99 0.26
N ASP A 244 -1.67 -3.45 -0.91
CA ASP A 244 -2.83 -2.58 -1.10
C ASP A 244 -4.08 -3.46 -1.02
N TYR A 245 -4.87 -3.26 0.02
CA TYR A 245 -6.24 -3.76 0.01
C TYR A 245 -7.10 -2.63 -0.54
N ASP A 246 -7.95 -2.93 -1.52
CA ASP A 246 -8.98 -2.00 -2.01
C ASP A 246 -9.95 -1.72 -0.86
N TYR A 247 -9.63 -0.70 -0.05
CA TYR A 247 -10.44 -0.27 1.09
C TYR A 247 -11.69 0.40 0.55
N ARG A 248 -12.81 -0.30 0.65
CA ARG A 248 -14.12 0.32 0.45
C ARG A 248 -14.38 1.23 1.64
N THR A 249 -14.73 2.48 1.37
CA THR A 249 -15.19 3.40 2.41
C THR A 249 -16.55 2.96 2.91
N SER A 250 -16.63 2.61 4.18
CA SER A 250 -17.84 2.31 4.92
C SER A 250 -18.43 3.55 5.60
N GLU A 251 -19.57 3.36 6.25
CA GLU A 251 -20.19 4.41 7.05
C GLU A 251 -19.37 4.78 8.30
N ILE A 252 -18.49 3.89 8.78
CA ILE A 252 -17.64 4.19 9.94
C ILE A 252 -16.40 5.01 9.55
N ASP A 253 -16.01 5.02 8.27
CA ASP A 253 -14.87 5.79 7.75
C ASP A 253 -15.20 7.27 7.45
N SER A 254 -16.45 7.56 7.13
CA SER A 254 -16.86 8.86 6.58
C SER A 254 -17.60 9.76 7.58
N LEU A 255 -18.18 9.18 8.64
CA LEU A 255 -19.04 9.88 9.60
C LEU A 255 -18.50 9.78 11.03
N ILE A 256 -17.22 10.10 11.22
CA ILE A 256 -16.56 10.03 12.52
C ILE A 256 -17.03 11.20 13.42
N PRO A 257 -17.72 10.94 14.55
CA PRO A 257 -18.21 11.99 15.44
C PRO A 257 -17.05 12.73 16.10
N MET A 258 -17.20 14.03 16.33
CA MET A 258 -16.22 14.83 17.07
C MET A 258 -16.71 15.09 18.50
N SER A 259 -15.84 14.84 19.47
CA SER A 259 -16.03 15.21 20.86
C SER A 259 -15.64 16.66 21.11
N SER A 260 -16.37 17.34 21.98
CA SER A 260 -15.95 18.61 22.57
C SER A 260 -15.09 18.44 23.83
N VAL A 261 -14.98 17.20 24.35
CA VAL A 261 -14.25 16.89 25.58
C VAL A 261 -12.84 16.42 25.24
N ILE A 262 -11.83 17.09 25.80
CA ILE A 262 -10.43 16.70 25.64
C ILE A 262 -10.01 15.80 26.81
N ARG A 263 -9.48 14.61 26.52
CA ARG A 263 -9.07 13.60 27.51
C ARG A 263 -7.53 13.53 27.64
N ASN A 264 -6.93 14.56 28.27
CA ASN A 264 -5.47 14.70 28.43
C ASN A 264 -4.76 13.58 29.22
N ASN A 265 -5.51 12.79 29.99
CA ASN A 265 -4.99 11.68 30.80
C ASN A 265 -5.26 10.30 30.16
N THR A 266 -5.85 10.27 28.97
CA THR A 266 -6.03 9.04 28.20
C THR A 266 -4.96 8.95 27.12
N TYR A 267 -4.42 7.76 26.93
CA TYR A 267 -3.40 7.44 25.94
C TYR A 267 -3.85 6.27 25.09
N ALA A 268 -3.42 6.24 23.84
CA ALA A 268 -3.73 5.14 22.93
C ALA A 268 -2.47 4.62 22.23
N LEU A 269 -2.27 3.30 22.28
CA LEU A 269 -1.32 2.58 21.44
C LEU A 269 -2.09 1.76 20.41
N VAL A 270 -2.02 2.15 19.14
CA VAL A 270 -2.80 1.57 18.06
C VAL A 270 -1.85 0.90 17.08
N ILE A 271 -1.97 -0.42 16.91
CA ILE A 271 -1.05 -1.23 16.11
C ILE A 271 -1.84 -1.93 15.00
N GLY A 272 -1.44 -1.68 13.76
CA GLY A 272 -1.98 -2.33 12.57
C GLY A 272 -0.89 -3.06 11.80
N ASN A 273 -0.79 -4.38 11.97
CA ASN A 273 0.19 -5.21 11.28
C ASN A 273 -0.48 -5.97 10.14
N GLN A 274 -0.17 -5.56 8.91
CA GLN A 274 -0.77 -6.06 7.69
C GLN A 274 0.23 -6.76 6.79
N ASN A 275 1.44 -6.21 6.64
CA ASN A 275 2.42 -6.63 5.66
C ASN A 275 3.57 -7.37 6.32
N TYR A 276 3.34 -8.65 6.56
CA TYR A 276 4.30 -9.52 7.19
C TYR A 276 5.39 -9.93 6.20
N ARG A 277 6.64 -9.91 6.67
CA ARG A 277 7.79 -10.39 5.90
C ARG A 277 7.78 -11.91 5.73
N PHE A 278 7.21 -12.62 6.70
CA PHE A 278 7.33 -14.08 6.85
C PHE A 278 6.01 -14.77 7.17
N ALA A 279 4.89 -14.09 7.00
CA ALA A 279 3.55 -14.63 7.15
C ALA A 279 2.65 -14.03 6.05
N PRO A 280 1.48 -14.63 5.76
CA PRO A 280 0.53 -14.01 4.85
C PRO A 280 0.09 -12.63 5.36
N GLY A 281 -0.27 -11.72 4.46
CA GLY A 281 -0.80 -10.42 4.87
C GLY A 281 -2.12 -10.54 5.62
N VAL A 282 -2.41 -9.58 6.51
CA VAL A 282 -3.70 -9.50 7.23
C VAL A 282 -4.53 -8.38 6.62
N PRO A 283 -5.54 -8.71 5.78
CA PRO A 283 -6.40 -7.70 5.17
C PRO A 283 -6.98 -6.74 6.18
N TYR A 284 -6.95 -5.46 5.83
CA TYR A 284 -7.54 -4.34 6.55
C TYR A 284 -6.84 -3.91 7.83
N ALA A 285 -5.83 -4.63 8.34
CA ALA A 285 -5.25 -4.31 9.64
C ALA A 285 -4.65 -2.89 9.75
N ILE A 286 -4.02 -2.37 8.70
CA ILE A 286 -3.54 -0.97 8.71
C ILE A 286 -4.71 0.02 8.61
N HIS A 287 -5.70 -0.27 7.76
CA HIS A 287 -6.87 0.59 7.60
C HIS A 287 -7.68 0.67 8.89
N ASP A 288 -7.95 -0.48 9.49
CA ASP A 288 -8.57 -0.63 10.79
C ASP A 288 -7.85 0.17 11.88
N ALA A 289 -6.51 0.08 11.95
CA ALA A 289 -5.70 0.86 12.89
C ALA A 289 -5.78 2.37 12.62
N ARG A 290 -5.71 2.81 11.36
CA ARG A 290 -5.86 4.24 11.00
C ARG A 290 -7.22 4.78 11.43
N VAL A 291 -8.29 4.06 11.11
CA VAL A 291 -9.67 4.48 11.43
C VAL A 291 -9.88 4.46 12.94
N PHE A 292 -9.43 3.42 13.65
CA PHE A 292 -9.51 3.38 15.11
C PHE A 292 -8.74 4.57 15.75
N ARG A 293 -7.55 4.92 15.23
CA ARG A 293 -6.80 6.11 15.66
C ARG A 293 -7.58 7.40 15.44
N GLU A 294 -8.31 7.53 14.33
CA GLU A 294 -9.19 8.69 14.13
C GLU A 294 -10.34 8.74 15.13
N TYR A 295 -10.91 7.60 15.55
CA TYR A 295 -11.91 7.56 16.62
C TYR A 295 -11.32 7.91 18.00
N CYS A 296 -10.09 7.48 18.29
CA CYS A 296 -9.38 7.91 19.49
C CYS A 296 -9.23 9.44 19.53
N GLU A 297 -8.80 10.06 18.43
CA GLU A 297 -8.63 11.51 18.36
C GLU A 297 -9.98 12.24 18.39
N LYS A 298 -10.86 11.94 17.42
CA LYS A 298 -12.08 12.72 17.17
C LYS A 298 -13.18 12.36 18.16
N THR A 299 -13.53 11.08 18.27
CA THR A 299 -14.71 10.63 19.05
C THR A 299 -14.40 10.56 20.55
N LEU A 300 -13.21 10.10 20.91
CA LEU A 300 -12.77 10.02 22.32
C LEU A 300 -12.04 11.29 22.78
N GLY A 301 -11.73 12.22 21.88
CA GLY A 301 -11.10 13.50 22.26
C GLY A 301 -9.71 13.33 22.88
N ILE A 302 -8.98 12.28 22.50
CA ILE A 302 -7.62 12.04 22.97
C ILE A 302 -6.70 12.97 22.17
N PRO A 303 -5.85 13.78 22.82
CA PRO A 303 -4.87 14.61 22.10
C PRO A 303 -4.00 13.77 21.17
N VAL A 304 -3.68 14.27 19.98
CA VAL A 304 -2.90 13.52 18.98
C VAL A 304 -1.55 13.07 19.51
N GLU A 305 -0.92 13.87 20.36
CA GLU A 305 0.35 13.57 21.03
C GLU A 305 0.26 12.43 22.06
N ASN A 306 -0.95 12.07 22.50
CA ASN A 306 -1.21 10.95 23.39
C ASN A 306 -1.57 9.66 22.61
N ILE A 307 -1.52 9.69 21.27
CA ILE A 307 -1.86 8.54 20.41
C ILE A 307 -0.64 8.14 19.57
N HIS A 308 -0.15 6.92 19.79
CA HIS A 308 0.85 6.31 18.93
C HIS A 308 0.18 5.34 17.96
N LEU A 309 0.43 5.53 16.66
CA LEU A 309 0.00 4.63 15.59
C LEU A 309 1.23 3.91 15.02
N VAL A 310 1.23 2.58 15.11
CA VAL A 310 2.28 1.71 14.60
C VAL A 310 1.73 0.89 13.45
N GLU A 311 2.20 1.20 12.24
CA GLU A 311 1.85 0.44 11.03
C GLU A 311 2.97 -0.55 10.71
N ASP A 312 2.60 -1.82 10.56
CA ASP A 312 3.52 -2.93 10.34
C ASP A 312 4.69 -2.98 11.33
N GLY A 313 4.44 -2.84 12.63
CA GLY A 313 5.48 -2.80 13.66
C GLY A 313 6.43 -4.01 13.64
N THR A 314 7.74 -3.75 13.74
CA THR A 314 8.74 -4.77 14.12
C THR A 314 8.54 -5.18 15.58
N LYS A 315 9.19 -6.27 16.00
CA LYS A 315 9.32 -6.59 17.43
C LYS A 315 9.95 -5.45 18.22
N ALA A 316 11.03 -4.85 17.71
CA ALA A 316 11.72 -3.76 18.39
C ALA A 316 10.82 -2.52 18.56
N MET A 317 10.09 -2.12 17.51
CA MET A 317 9.14 -1.02 17.58
C MET A 317 8.11 -1.29 18.67
N ILE A 318 7.43 -2.45 18.62
CA ILE A 318 6.33 -2.74 19.54
C ILE A 318 6.84 -2.97 20.98
N SER A 319 7.86 -3.82 21.18
CA SER A 319 8.27 -4.26 22.53
C SER A 319 9.30 -3.35 23.20
N GLU A 320 10.02 -2.54 22.45
CA GLU A 320 11.07 -1.67 22.99
C GLU A 320 10.66 -0.20 22.88
N GLU A 321 10.45 0.31 21.67
CA GLU A 321 10.20 1.74 21.44
C GLU A 321 8.87 2.18 22.07
N GLU A 322 7.78 1.47 21.79
CA GLU A 322 6.46 1.81 22.35
C GLU A 322 6.37 1.58 23.86
N PHE A 323 6.98 0.51 24.39
CA PHE A 323 7.04 0.32 25.84
C PHE A 323 7.95 1.33 26.53
N GLN A 324 9.00 1.83 25.87
CA GLN A 324 9.78 2.95 26.39
C GLN A 324 8.94 4.22 26.50
N TRP A 325 8.14 4.52 25.47
CA TRP A 325 7.19 5.62 25.51
C TRP A 325 6.16 5.44 26.64
N LEU A 326 5.52 4.29 26.73
CA LEU A 326 4.55 4.00 27.80
C LEU A 326 5.16 4.15 29.21
N LYS A 327 6.39 3.65 29.41
CA LYS A 327 7.13 3.81 30.69
C LYS A 327 7.52 5.26 30.99
N SER A 328 7.60 6.11 29.97
CA SER A 328 7.89 7.55 30.13
C SER A 328 6.70 8.33 30.68
N ILE A 329 5.48 7.78 30.61
CA ILE A 329 4.24 8.38 31.13
C ILE A 329 4.21 8.26 32.66
N LYS A 330 5.00 9.12 33.30
CA LYS A 330 5.12 9.24 34.77
C LYS A 330 4.27 10.40 35.29
N ASN A 331 3.87 10.31 36.56
CA ASN A 331 3.35 11.44 37.34
C ASN A 331 2.08 12.13 36.77
N ARG A 332 1.09 11.35 36.31
CA ARG A 332 -0.24 11.89 36.00
C ARG A 332 -1.32 11.11 36.74
N GLU A 333 -2.16 11.81 37.51
CA GLU A 333 -3.28 11.22 38.22
C GLU A 333 -4.33 10.69 37.23
N MET A 334 -4.91 9.53 37.54
CA MET A 334 -6.05 8.95 36.79
C MET A 334 -5.74 8.67 35.31
N LYS A 335 -4.51 8.25 34.99
CA LYS A 335 -4.13 7.91 33.61
C LYS A 335 -4.80 6.62 33.12
N LYS A 336 -5.31 6.65 31.89
CA LYS A 336 -5.94 5.51 31.21
C LYS A 336 -5.17 5.13 29.95
N LEU A 337 -5.14 3.85 29.63
CA LEU A 337 -4.53 3.34 28.40
C LEU A 337 -5.54 2.57 27.56
N ILE A 338 -5.57 2.85 26.27
CA ILE A 338 -6.28 2.07 25.26
C ILE A 338 -5.21 1.42 24.38
N VAL A 339 -5.26 0.11 24.24
CA VAL A 339 -4.39 -0.63 23.31
C VAL A 339 -5.27 -1.28 22.25
N TYR A 340 -4.95 -1.06 20.99
CA TYR A 340 -5.61 -1.71 19.86
C TYR A 340 -4.56 -2.45 19.04
N TYR A 341 -4.84 -3.70 18.69
CA TYR A 341 -4.00 -4.50 17.81
C TYR A 341 -4.85 -5.19 16.75
N ALA A 342 -4.53 -4.97 15.49
CA ALA A 342 -5.00 -5.77 14.35
C ALA A 342 -3.82 -6.46 13.68
N GLY A 343 -3.91 -7.79 13.52
CA GLY A 343 -2.83 -8.56 12.93
C GLY A 343 -2.90 -10.06 13.19
N HIS A 344 -1.77 -10.74 13.04
CA HIS A 344 -1.64 -12.16 13.34
C HIS A 344 -1.37 -12.36 14.83
N GLY A 345 -2.05 -13.36 15.37
CA GLY A 345 -1.61 -14.07 16.56
C GLY A 345 -1.14 -15.47 16.15
N VAL A 346 -0.31 -16.10 16.97
CA VAL A 346 0.15 -17.47 16.72
C VAL A 346 0.17 -18.24 18.04
N PRO A 347 -0.41 -19.45 18.11
CA PRO A 347 -0.29 -20.30 19.29
C PRO A 347 1.10 -20.92 19.38
N ASP A 348 1.53 -21.28 20.59
CA ASP A 348 2.65 -22.19 20.75
C ASP A 348 2.24 -23.60 20.30
N ILE A 349 3.14 -24.30 19.60
CA ILE A 349 2.87 -25.65 19.09
C ILE A 349 3.11 -26.75 20.14
N HIS A 350 3.76 -26.40 21.25
CA HIS A 350 4.10 -27.32 22.32
C HIS A 350 3.39 -27.00 23.64
N ASP A 351 2.75 -25.83 23.74
CA ASP A 351 2.09 -25.34 24.95
C ASP A 351 0.78 -24.61 24.58
N SER A 352 -0.36 -25.30 24.73
CA SER A 352 -1.68 -24.73 24.43
C SER A 352 -2.06 -23.55 25.34
N ASN A 353 -1.26 -23.21 26.35
CA ASN A 353 -1.51 -22.05 27.22
C ASN A 353 -0.65 -20.85 26.85
N LYS A 354 0.06 -20.92 25.72
CA LYS A 354 0.89 -19.83 25.22
C LYS A 354 0.48 -19.43 23.82
N ALA A 355 0.31 -18.13 23.66
CA ALA A 355 0.05 -17.48 22.41
C ALA A 355 0.89 -16.21 22.31
N TYR A 356 1.16 -15.80 21.07
CA TYR A 356 2.06 -14.70 20.76
C TYR A 356 1.37 -13.75 19.78
N LEU A 357 1.52 -12.44 20.02
CA LEU A 357 1.35 -11.45 18.96
C LEU A 357 2.54 -11.60 18.00
N LEU A 358 2.27 -11.47 16.70
CA LEU A 358 3.28 -11.60 15.66
C LEU A 358 3.67 -10.22 15.10
N PRO A 359 4.86 -9.69 15.41
CA PRO A 359 5.39 -8.54 14.70
C PRO A 359 5.75 -8.88 13.25
N THR A 360 5.77 -7.88 12.37
CA THR A 360 5.88 -8.11 10.91
C THR A 360 7.24 -8.65 10.45
N ASP A 361 8.27 -8.54 11.28
CA ASP A 361 9.61 -9.09 11.07
C ASP A 361 9.82 -10.47 11.72
N ILE A 362 8.80 -11.05 12.35
CA ILE A 362 8.89 -12.35 13.00
C ILE A 362 8.27 -13.46 12.12
N ARG A 363 8.91 -14.63 12.13
CA ARG A 363 8.44 -15.82 11.42
C ARG A 363 7.35 -16.51 12.23
N GLY A 364 6.20 -16.76 11.60
CA GLY A 364 5.11 -17.52 12.21
C GLY A 364 5.54 -18.90 12.71
N THR A 365 6.45 -19.57 11.99
CA THR A 365 7.06 -20.87 12.35
C THR A 365 7.94 -20.86 13.59
N LYS A 366 8.28 -19.68 14.14
CA LYS A 366 9.03 -19.52 15.38
C LYS A 366 8.30 -18.54 16.30
N PRO A 367 7.10 -18.92 16.80
CA PRO A 367 6.23 -18.00 17.54
C PRO A 367 6.88 -17.49 18.83
N SER A 368 7.79 -18.26 19.45
CA SER A 368 8.60 -17.83 20.60
C SER A 368 9.48 -16.60 20.35
N ASN A 369 9.77 -16.27 19.08
CA ASN A 369 10.44 -15.02 18.73
C ASN A 369 9.47 -13.83 18.67
N GLY A 370 8.15 -14.04 18.72
CA GLY A 370 7.14 -13.01 18.79
C GLY A 370 7.06 -12.35 20.16
N ILE A 371 5.89 -11.80 20.49
CA ILE A 371 5.61 -11.19 21.78
C ILE A 371 4.61 -12.09 22.49
N ALA A 372 5.05 -12.80 23.53
CA ALA A 372 4.16 -13.65 24.30
C ALA A 372 3.05 -12.80 24.92
N LEU A 373 1.78 -13.23 24.80
CA LEU A 373 0.64 -12.49 25.34
C LEU A 373 0.76 -12.30 26.85
N ASN A 374 1.20 -13.32 27.59
CA ASN A 374 1.41 -13.21 29.03
C ASN A 374 2.43 -12.13 29.38
N ASP A 375 3.56 -12.07 28.66
CA ASP A 375 4.59 -11.07 28.88
C ASP A 375 4.10 -9.67 28.49
N PHE A 376 3.29 -9.57 27.42
CA PHE A 376 2.67 -8.33 26.98
C PHE A 376 1.70 -7.79 28.04
N TYR A 377 0.80 -8.63 28.55
CA TYR A 377 -0.14 -8.26 29.61
C TYR A 377 0.57 -7.89 30.91
N ALA A 378 1.56 -8.68 31.34
CA ALA A 378 2.35 -8.38 32.52
C ALA A 378 3.08 -7.04 32.37
N SER A 379 3.74 -6.82 31.23
CA SER A 379 4.45 -5.57 30.95
C SER A 379 3.52 -4.36 30.95
N ILE A 380 2.28 -4.51 30.48
CA ILE A 380 1.27 -3.45 30.53
C ILE A 380 0.76 -3.23 31.96
N GLY A 381 0.49 -4.31 32.69
CA GLY A 381 0.03 -4.27 34.08
C GLY A 381 0.98 -3.52 35.00
N ASP A 382 2.29 -3.61 34.73
CA ASP A 382 3.35 -2.96 35.50
C ASP A 382 3.49 -1.44 35.23
N LEU A 383 2.76 -0.87 34.25
CA LEU A 383 2.83 0.55 33.89
C LEU A 383 2.00 1.48 34.81
N ASP A 384 1.31 0.91 35.80
CA ASP A 384 0.51 1.63 36.80
C ASP A 384 -0.58 2.55 36.20
N PHE A 385 -1.23 2.12 35.12
CA PHE A 385 -2.43 2.80 34.60
C PHE A 385 -3.65 2.48 35.47
N ASN A 386 -4.48 3.49 35.74
CA ASN A 386 -5.67 3.33 36.57
C ASN A 386 -6.75 2.47 35.91
N GLN A 387 -6.73 2.38 34.57
CA GLN A 387 -7.60 1.56 33.75
C GLN A 387 -6.91 1.33 32.41
N THR A 388 -6.85 0.08 31.97
CA THR A 388 -6.35 -0.26 30.64
C THR A 388 -7.35 -1.13 29.91
N SER A 389 -7.72 -0.74 28.69
CA SER A 389 -8.48 -1.56 27.75
C SER A 389 -7.60 -2.04 26.61
N ILE A 390 -7.73 -3.31 26.24
CA ILE A 390 -6.98 -3.92 25.14
C ILE A 390 -7.99 -4.53 24.18
N PHE A 391 -7.88 -4.23 22.89
CA PHE A 391 -8.71 -4.78 21.82
C PHE A 391 -7.84 -5.52 20.83
N LEU A 392 -8.05 -6.83 20.71
CA LEU A 392 -7.27 -7.74 19.87
C LEU A 392 -8.10 -8.26 18.70
N ASP A 393 -7.93 -7.64 17.52
CA ASP A 393 -8.41 -8.18 16.24
C ASP A 393 -7.37 -9.12 15.63
N ALA A 394 -7.20 -10.28 16.28
CA ALA A 394 -6.23 -11.30 15.92
C ALA A 394 -6.80 -12.72 16.07
N CYS A 395 -6.24 -13.67 15.32
CA CYS A 395 -6.51 -15.11 15.47
C CYS A 395 -5.34 -15.77 16.19
N PHE A 396 -5.59 -16.68 17.14
CA PHE A 396 -4.54 -17.44 17.83
C PHE A 396 -4.63 -18.95 17.58
N SER A 397 -5.33 -19.39 16.54
CA SER A 397 -5.56 -20.82 16.25
C SER A 397 -4.51 -21.48 15.32
N GLY A 398 -3.52 -20.71 14.84
CA GLY A 398 -2.39 -21.20 14.03
C GLY A 398 -2.71 -21.49 12.54
N ILE A 399 -3.99 -21.41 12.16
CA ILE A 399 -4.47 -21.56 10.79
C ILE A 399 -5.08 -20.23 10.35
N ASN A 400 -4.63 -19.70 9.21
CA ASN A 400 -5.14 -18.47 8.63
C ASN A 400 -6.51 -18.69 7.94
N ARG A 401 -7.20 -17.58 7.66
CA ARG A 401 -8.56 -17.42 7.09
C ARG A 401 -8.87 -18.27 5.84
N ASN A 402 -7.84 -18.75 5.11
CA ASN A 402 -7.95 -19.59 3.91
C ASN A 402 -7.57 -21.08 4.13
N ASN A 403 -7.48 -21.55 5.38
CA ASN A 403 -6.85 -22.83 5.75
C ASN A 403 -5.36 -22.93 5.39
N GLU A 404 -4.70 -21.79 5.21
CA GLU A 404 -3.24 -21.71 5.07
C GLU A 404 -2.62 -21.62 6.46
N SER A 405 -1.72 -22.53 6.79
CA SER A 405 -1.03 -22.53 8.07
C SER A 405 -0.08 -21.33 8.15
N VAL A 406 -0.10 -20.61 9.29
CA VAL A 406 0.93 -19.61 9.60
C VAL A 406 2.28 -20.31 9.90
N ASN A 407 2.24 -21.64 10.07
CA ASN A 407 3.38 -22.53 10.21
C ASN A 407 3.64 -23.30 8.89
N GLU A 408 4.65 -22.89 8.10
CA GLU A 408 5.18 -23.74 7.02
C GLU A 408 5.73 -25.06 7.61
N GLY A 409 4.96 -26.14 7.52
CA GLY A 409 5.33 -27.49 7.98
C GLY A 409 4.25 -28.21 8.81
N LEU A 410 3.29 -27.48 9.38
CA LEU A 410 2.13 -28.05 10.07
C LEU A 410 0.89 -27.85 9.21
N ARG A 411 0.67 -28.73 8.23
CA ARG A 411 -0.63 -28.81 7.54
C ARG A 411 -1.63 -29.46 8.49
N GLY A 412 -2.64 -28.71 8.92
CA GLY A 412 -3.88 -29.27 9.47
C GLY A 412 -3.90 -29.67 10.95
N THR A 413 -3.03 -29.11 11.80
CA THR A 413 -3.13 -29.29 13.26
C THR A 413 -3.54 -27.97 13.91
N GLU A 414 -4.81 -27.90 14.30
CA GLU A 414 -5.40 -26.78 15.05
C GLU A 414 -4.98 -26.85 16.51
N ILE A 415 -4.58 -25.72 17.09
CA ILE A 415 -4.28 -25.61 18.51
C ILE A 415 -5.15 -24.49 19.06
N ALA A 416 -6.07 -24.85 19.97
CA ALA A 416 -6.81 -23.87 20.75
C ALA A 416 -5.87 -23.35 21.83
N ALA A 417 -5.34 -22.15 21.65
CA ALA A 417 -4.54 -21.52 22.69
C ALA A 417 -5.43 -20.74 23.67
N GLU A 418 -5.18 -20.89 24.97
CA GLU A 418 -5.69 -19.98 25.98
C GLU A 418 -4.84 -18.69 25.99
N GLU A 419 -5.47 -17.53 26.16
CA GLU A 419 -4.78 -16.22 26.21
C GLU A 419 -3.96 -16.02 27.49
N GLY A 420 -3.91 -17.02 28.37
CA GLY A 420 -3.18 -17.03 29.63
C GLY A 420 -3.84 -16.22 30.77
N THR A 421 -3.14 -16.07 31.89
CA THR A 421 -3.65 -15.47 33.13
C THR A 421 -3.35 -13.97 33.23
N LEU A 422 -4.37 -13.18 33.61
CA LEU A 422 -4.27 -11.73 33.83
C LEU A 422 -4.07 -11.44 35.32
N SER A 423 -2.82 -11.29 35.77
CA SER A 423 -2.49 -11.19 37.21
C SER A 423 -2.24 -9.76 37.73
N ASN A 424 -1.82 -8.81 36.90
CA ASN A 424 -1.42 -7.46 37.32
C ASN A 424 -2.24 -6.34 36.63
N GLY A 425 -2.54 -5.27 37.37
CA GLY A 425 -3.23 -4.06 36.85
C GLY A 425 -4.76 -4.14 36.85
N LYS A 426 -5.40 -3.14 36.22
CA LYS A 426 -6.86 -3.10 35.94
C LYS A 426 -7.09 -3.21 34.43
N LEU A 427 -7.04 -4.46 33.94
CA LEU A 427 -7.11 -4.76 32.50
C LEU A 427 -8.50 -5.25 32.11
N VAL A 428 -9.00 -4.76 30.99
CA VAL A 428 -10.18 -5.28 30.28
C VAL A 428 -9.77 -5.60 28.85
N VAL A 429 -9.73 -6.88 28.50
CA VAL A 429 -9.22 -7.38 27.22
C VAL A 429 -10.38 -7.91 26.39
N PHE A 430 -10.57 -7.36 25.20
CA PHE A 430 -11.56 -7.80 24.21
C PHE A 430 -10.83 -8.52 23.09
N SER A 431 -11.23 -9.76 22.81
CA SER A 431 -10.60 -10.58 21.79
C SER A 431 -11.60 -10.94 20.70
N ALA A 432 -11.17 -10.87 19.44
CA ALA A 432 -12.04 -11.05 18.29
C ALA A 432 -12.54 -12.49 18.10
N ALA A 433 -11.85 -13.47 18.66
CA ALA A 433 -12.16 -14.90 18.57
C ALA A 433 -11.48 -15.67 19.72
N GLN A 434 -11.98 -16.86 20.05
CA GLN A 434 -11.43 -17.71 21.10
C GLN A 434 -11.08 -19.13 20.61
N GLY A 435 -10.08 -19.76 21.23
CA GLY A 435 -9.73 -21.16 20.96
C GLY A 435 -9.43 -21.43 19.48
N ASN A 436 -10.24 -22.30 18.85
CA ASN A 436 -10.05 -22.69 17.44
C ASN A 436 -10.82 -21.81 16.43
N GLU A 437 -11.52 -20.77 16.89
CA GLU A 437 -12.26 -19.81 16.06
C GLU A 437 -11.32 -18.94 15.20
N THR A 438 -11.89 -18.10 14.32
CA THR A 438 -11.10 -17.24 13.42
C THR A 438 -11.73 -15.86 13.27
N ALA A 439 -10.95 -14.84 13.59
CA ALA A 439 -11.24 -13.45 13.26
C ALA A 439 -11.07 -13.20 11.74
N GLN A 440 -12.13 -12.74 11.08
CA GLN A 440 -12.16 -12.53 9.63
C GLN A 440 -12.39 -11.08 9.24
N GLY A 441 -12.04 -10.73 7.99
CA GLY A 441 -12.40 -9.46 7.39
C GLY A 441 -13.85 -9.46 6.89
N CYS A 442 -14.54 -8.34 7.04
CA CYS A 442 -15.81 -8.03 6.38
C CYS A 442 -15.52 -7.23 5.11
N LYS A 443 -15.40 -7.92 3.97
CA LYS A 443 -15.02 -7.31 2.69
C LYS A 443 -16.01 -6.24 2.21
N GLU A 444 -17.29 -6.42 2.52
CA GLU A 444 -18.33 -5.45 2.15
C GLU A 444 -18.08 -4.09 2.77
N GLU A 445 -17.54 -4.08 3.99
CA GLU A 445 -17.28 -2.89 4.80
C GLU A 445 -15.81 -2.44 4.73
N GLY A 446 -14.89 -3.23 4.17
CA GLY A 446 -13.48 -2.84 4.08
C GLY A 446 -12.72 -2.89 5.41
N HIS A 447 -13.17 -3.71 6.36
CA HIS A 447 -12.64 -3.78 7.73
C HIS A 447 -12.50 -5.22 8.26
N GLY A 448 -11.76 -5.40 9.36
CA GLY A 448 -11.93 -6.55 10.26
C GLY A 448 -13.36 -6.63 10.81
N LEU A 449 -13.98 -7.81 10.86
CA LEU A 449 -15.37 -7.97 11.30
C LEU A 449 -15.56 -7.52 12.76
N PHE A 450 -14.59 -7.85 13.61
CA PHE A 450 -14.58 -7.38 15.00
C PHE A 450 -14.41 -5.87 15.06
N THR A 451 -13.39 -5.35 14.36
CA THR A 451 -13.11 -3.90 14.35
C THR A 451 -14.28 -3.08 13.83
N TYR A 452 -14.96 -3.54 12.77
CA TYR A 452 -16.13 -2.85 12.23
C TYR A 452 -17.21 -2.63 13.31
N TYR A 453 -17.60 -3.69 14.02
CA TYR A 453 -18.64 -3.57 15.06
C TYR A 453 -18.16 -2.84 16.32
N LEU A 454 -16.88 -2.96 16.67
CA LEU A 454 -16.27 -2.15 17.74
C LEU A 454 -16.39 -0.65 17.42
N ILE A 455 -15.92 -0.24 16.24
CA ILE A 455 -15.93 1.17 15.84
C ILE A 455 -17.36 1.67 15.64
N LYS A 456 -18.24 0.85 15.06
CA LYS A 456 -19.66 1.18 14.89
C LYS A 456 -20.32 1.50 16.23
N GLU A 457 -20.07 0.70 17.27
CA GLU A 457 -20.68 0.95 18.58
C GLU A 457 -20.11 2.18 19.28
N ILE A 458 -18.81 2.41 19.14
CA ILE A 458 -18.16 3.65 19.61
C ILE A 458 -18.77 4.86 18.91
N ARG A 459 -18.98 4.77 17.59
CA ARG A 459 -19.59 5.82 16.77
C ARG A 459 -21.01 6.13 17.24
N ASP A 460 -21.86 5.11 17.28
CA ASP A 460 -23.29 5.26 17.51
C ASP A 460 -23.58 5.77 18.93
N ASN A 461 -22.66 5.56 19.88
CA ASN A 461 -22.74 6.06 21.25
C ASN A 461 -21.82 7.26 21.53
N TYR A 462 -21.18 7.88 20.52
CA TYR A 462 -20.25 9.01 20.69
C TYR A 462 -19.12 8.72 21.71
N GLY A 463 -18.69 7.47 21.79
CA GLY A 463 -17.70 6.97 22.75
C GLY A 463 -18.16 6.91 24.21
N GLN A 464 -19.45 7.11 24.49
CA GLN A 464 -20.02 7.13 25.84
C GLN A 464 -20.71 5.81 26.20
N ILE A 465 -19.95 4.73 26.24
CA ILE A 465 -20.45 3.37 26.49
C ILE A 465 -19.72 2.71 27.66
N SER A 466 -20.40 1.84 28.39
CA SER A 466 -19.74 0.99 29.40
C SER A 466 -19.09 -0.24 28.75
N PHE A 467 -18.07 -0.82 29.39
CA PHE A 467 -17.46 -2.04 28.85
C PHE A 467 -18.43 -3.23 28.80
N GLY A 468 -19.39 -3.31 29.71
CA GLY A 468 -20.42 -4.35 29.67
C GLY A 468 -21.29 -4.24 28.42
N GLU A 469 -21.83 -3.04 28.16
CA GLU A 469 -22.64 -2.77 26.97
C GLU A 469 -21.85 -3.01 25.68
N LEU A 470 -20.60 -2.53 25.63
CA LEU A 470 -19.72 -2.72 24.48
C LEU A 470 -19.43 -4.21 24.23
N SER A 471 -19.13 -4.97 25.29
CA SER A 471 -18.89 -6.42 25.23
C SER A 471 -20.10 -7.16 24.66
N ASP A 472 -21.29 -6.87 25.19
CA ASP A 472 -22.53 -7.52 24.76
C ASP A 472 -22.85 -7.17 23.30
N TYR A 473 -22.69 -5.91 22.91
CA TYR A 473 -22.92 -5.48 21.53
C TYR A 473 -22.00 -6.19 20.55
N ILE A 474 -20.69 -6.14 20.79
CA ILE A 474 -19.69 -6.70 19.88
C ILE A 474 -19.92 -8.21 19.76
N LYS A 475 -20.06 -8.92 20.89
CA LYS A 475 -20.29 -10.36 20.91
C LYS A 475 -21.53 -10.75 20.09
N ASN A 476 -22.66 -10.07 20.30
CA ASN A 476 -23.90 -10.41 19.63
C ASN A 476 -23.84 -10.11 18.12
N ASN A 477 -23.33 -8.94 17.73
CA ASN A 477 -23.34 -8.52 16.34
C ASN A 477 -22.29 -9.25 15.49
N VAL A 478 -21.06 -9.43 16.01
CA VAL A 478 -20.01 -10.20 15.32
C VAL A 478 -20.46 -11.66 15.15
N SER A 479 -20.92 -12.31 16.22
CA SER A 479 -21.36 -13.72 16.14
C SER A 479 -22.51 -13.90 15.15
N ARG A 480 -23.49 -12.99 15.18
CA ARG A 480 -24.60 -13.01 14.22
C ARG A 480 -24.13 -12.79 12.79
N ARG A 481 -23.26 -11.80 12.55
CA ARG A 481 -22.76 -11.49 11.22
C ARG A 481 -21.91 -12.63 10.66
N ALA A 482 -21.03 -13.21 11.48
CA ALA A 482 -20.25 -14.40 11.14
C ALA A 482 -21.13 -15.57 10.68
N MET A 483 -22.24 -15.85 11.38
CA MET A 483 -23.22 -16.85 10.94
C MET A 483 -23.84 -16.51 9.58
N THR A 484 -24.22 -15.24 9.35
CA THR A 484 -24.81 -14.82 8.06
C THR A 484 -23.83 -14.84 6.89
N MET A 485 -22.54 -14.59 7.15
CA MET A 485 -21.47 -14.68 6.16
C MET A 485 -21.11 -16.14 5.82
N LYS A 486 -21.68 -17.12 6.54
CA LYS A 486 -21.40 -18.55 6.40
C LYS A 486 -19.89 -18.84 6.50
N LEU A 487 -19.23 -18.20 7.47
CA LEU A 487 -17.82 -18.43 7.73
C LEU A 487 -17.57 -19.92 8.02
N GLN A 488 -16.45 -20.45 7.53
CA GLN A 488 -16.08 -21.85 7.77
C GLN A 488 -15.89 -22.16 9.27
N LYS A 489 -15.46 -21.15 10.03
CA LYS A 489 -15.34 -21.19 11.48
C LYS A 489 -16.14 -20.06 12.10
N PRO A 490 -16.75 -20.28 13.29
CA PRO A 490 -17.41 -19.20 13.99
C PRO A 490 -16.40 -18.13 14.41
N GLN A 491 -16.95 -16.96 14.71
CA GLN A 491 -16.21 -15.86 15.31
C GLN A 491 -17.08 -15.30 16.44
N THR A 492 -16.68 -15.61 17.67
CA THR A 492 -17.39 -15.26 18.90
C THR A 492 -16.44 -14.43 19.77
N PRO A 493 -16.58 -13.10 19.79
CA PRO A 493 -15.75 -12.26 20.63
C PRO A 493 -15.91 -12.56 22.11
N THR A 494 -14.81 -12.42 22.85
CA THR A 494 -14.73 -12.63 24.30
C THR A 494 -14.19 -11.40 24.99
N THR A 495 -14.50 -11.29 26.29
CA THR A 495 -13.98 -10.24 27.16
C THR A 495 -13.42 -10.87 28.43
N ASN A 496 -12.11 -10.67 28.66
CA ASN A 496 -11.35 -11.18 29.80
C ASN A 496 -10.92 -10.01 30.69
N VAL A 497 -10.87 -10.20 32.00
CA VAL A 497 -10.48 -9.16 32.97
C VAL A 497 -9.53 -9.71 34.03
N THR A 498 -8.70 -8.83 34.60
CA THR A 498 -7.90 -9.16 35.79
C THR A 498 -8.82 -9.59 36.95
N GLU A 499 -8.45 -10.65 37.68
CA GLU A 499 -9.30 -11.30 38.70
C GLU A 499 -9.92 -10.31 39.71
N ASN A 500 -9.16 -9.27 40.08
CA ASN A 500 -9.58 -8.27 41.07
C ASN A 500 -10.73 -7.35 40.61
N LEU A 501 -11.10 -7.34 39.32
CA LEU A 501 -12.20 -6.52 38.79
C LEU A 501 -13.58 -7.20 38.89
N THR A 502 -13.64 -8.52 39.11
CA THR A 502 -14.90 -9.32 39.22
C THR A 502 -15.98 -8.91 38.21
N ASP A 503 -17.19 -8.49 38.63
CA ASP A 503 -18.25 -7.98 37.73
C ASP A 503 -18.24 -6.44 37.61
N SER A 504 -17.43 -5.75 38.42
CA SER A 504 -17.40 -4.28 38.48
C SER A 504 -16.90 -3.62 37.18
N TRP A 505 -16.11 -4.35 36.37
CA TRP A 505 -15.61 -3.85 35.09
C TRP A 505 -16.72 -3.49 34.11
N LYS A 506 -17.88 -4.16 34.18
CA LYS A 506 -19.02 -3.93 33.28
C LYS A 506 -19.54 -2.49 33.38
N GLN A 507 -19.37 -1.86 34.55
CA GLN A 507 -19.81 -0.49 34.82
C GLN A 507 -18.74 0.56 34.51
N LEU A 508 -17.50 0.14 34.21
CA LEU A 508 -16.44 1.07 33.82
C LEU A 508 -16.76 1.64 32.43
N ARG A 509 -16.61 2.95 32.30
CA ARG A 509 -16.76 3.65 31.01
C ARG A 509 -15.51 3.45 30.17
N PHE A 510 -15.75 3.20 28.89
CA PHE A 510 -14.73 3.21 27.85
C PHE A 510 -14.01 4.57 27.81
#